data_AF-A0A7V5ID60-F1
#
_entry.id   AF-A0A7V5ID60-F1
#
_cell.length_a   1.000
_cell.length_b   1.000
_cell.length_c   1.000
_cell.angle_alpha   90.00
_cell.angle_beta   90.00
_cell.angle_gamma   90.00
#
_symmetry.space_group_name_H-M   'P 1'
#
loop_
_entity.id
_entity.type
_entity.pdbx_description
1 polymer ?
#
loop_
_entity_poly.entity_id
_entity_poly.type
_entity_poly.pdbx_seq_one_letter_code
_entity_poly.pdbx_strand_id
1 'polypeptide(L)'
;TQKAIAEKTLAPAEVELLSRYGVLVPDQKKEKEAVWAGWERMTSANPALNLMLVVNFDCNFACRYCYEGEGKGKLYMSPETGEKTFQFIKKNFSLAKKKLIVDFYGGEPLLSPELIKSLSRKLKDFTYEKGASFSFNLITNGSLFTR
;
A
#
# COMPACT_ATOMS: atom_id res chain seq x y z
N THR A 1 22.17 6.27 -14.06
CA THR A 1 22.27 6.48 -15.52
C THR A 1 22.71 7.90 -15.87
N GLN A 2 22.04 8.96 -15.44
CA GLN A 2 22.52 10.34 -15.72
C GLN A 2 23.84 10.71 -15.00
N LYS A 3 24.05 10.20 -13.78
CA LYS A 3 25.34 10.31 -13.09
C LYS A 3 26.49 9.71 -13.93
N ALA A 4 26.24 8.58 -14.60
CA ALA A 4 27.20 7.94 -15.50
C ALA A 4 27.48 8.77 -16.77
N ILE A 5 26.49 9.51 -17.29
CA ILE A 5 26.71 10.49 -18.37
C ILE A 5 27.57 11.66 -17.87
N ALA A 6 27.25 12.22 -16.70
CA ALA A 6 27.98 13.34 -16.11
C ALA A 6 29.44 12.96 -15.78
N GLU A 7 29.67 11.71 -15.38
CA GLU A 7 30.98 11.11 -15.12
C GLU A 7 31.65 10.56 -16.39
N LYS A 8 31.01 10.69 -17.56
CA LYS A 8 31.47 10.19 -18.88
C LYS A 8 31.84 8.70 -18.90
N THR A 9 31.14 7.88 -18.12
CA THR A 9 31.40 6.44 -18.03
C THR A 9 30.66 5.61 -19.08
N LEU A 10 29.87 6.24 -19.96
CA LEU A 10 29.14 5.58 -21.05
C LEU A 10 29.74 5.93 -22.42
N ALA A 11 29.87 4.94 -23.29
CA ALA A 11 30.27 5.14 -24.68
C ALA A 11 29.16 5.84 -25.49
N PRO A 12 29.48 6.59 -26.56
CA PRO A 12 28.49 7.31 -27.37
C PRO A 12 27.37 6.43 -27.93
N ALA A 13 27.71 5.20 -28.36
CA ALA A 13 26.74 4.22 -28.86
C ALA A 13 25.76 3.76 -27.76
N GLU A 14 26.22 3.65 -26.50
CA GLU A 14 25.37 3.30 -25.36
C GLU A 14 24.43 4.45 -24.99
N VAL A 15 24.92 5.68 -25.04
CA VAL A 15 24.09 6.88 -24.82
C VAL A 15 22.99 6.97 -25.88
N GLU A 16 23.32 6.74 -27.15
CA GLU A 16 22.35 6.74 -28.23
C GLU A 16 21.31 5.63 -28.04
N LEU A 17 21.76 4.41 -27.74
CA LEU A 17 20.90 3.24 -27.53
C LEU A 17 19.92 3.48 -26.37
N LEU A 18 20.43 3.90 -25.22
CA LEU A 18 19.63 4.12 -24.02
C LEU A 18 18.67 5.32 -24.18
N SER A 19 19.07 6.35 -24.93
CA SER A 19 18.16 7.47 -25.26
C SER A 19 17.04 7.02 -26.18
N ARG A 20 17.35 6.18 -27.19
CA ARG A 20 16.37 5.61 -28.11
C ARG A 20 15.31 4.77 -27.39
N TYR A 21 15.70 3.99 -26.39
CA TYR A 21 14.78 3.18 -25.59
C TYR A 21 14.12 3.94 -24.42
N GLY A 22 14.38 5.25 -24.27
CA GLY A 22 13.80 6.07 -23.20
C GLY A 22 14.33 5.74 -21.80
N VAL A 23 15.44 5.00 -21.70
CA VAL A 23 16.15 4.73 -20.44
C VAL A 23 16.97 5.96 -20.02
N LEU A 24 17.46 6.71 -21.00
CA LEU A 24 18.02 8.05 -20.81
C LEU A 24 17.06 9.10 -21.33
N VAL A 25 16.59 9.94 -20.42
CA VAL A 25 15.73 11.07 -20.76
C VAL A 25 16.52 12.37 -20.69
N PRO A 26 16.41 13.26 -21.71
CA PRO A 26 17.18 14.51 -21.75
C PRO A 26 16.84 15.48 -20.62
N ASP A 27 15.59 15.45 -20.12
CA ASP A 27 15.10 16.35 -19.09
C ASP A 27 14.34 15.55 -18.02
N GLN A 28 14.98 15.32 -16.87
CA GLN A 28 14.38 14.59 -15.76
C GLN A 28 13.21 15.33 -15.14
N LYS A 29 13.21 16.66 -15.18
CA LYS A 29 12.14 17.45 -14.58
C LYS A 29 10.87 17.27 -15.39
N LYS A 30 10.98 17.40 -16.72
CA LYS A 30 9.87 17.17 -17.64
C LYS A 30 9.38 15.72 -17.62
N GLU A 31 10.29 14.75 -17.55
CA GLU A 31 9.93 13.33 -17.37
C GLU A 31 9.13 13.13 -16.08
N LYS A 32 9.66 13.64 -14.96
CA LYS A 32 9.01 13.54 -13.65
C LYS A 32 7.63 14.17 -13.70
N GLU A 33 7.48 15.37 -14.25
CA GLU A 33 6.18 16.04 -14.43
C GLU A 33 5.21 15.19 -15.24
N ALA A 34 5.66 14.58 -16.35
CA ALA A 34 4.83 13.69 -17.16
C ALA A 34 4.41 12.42 -16.39
N VAL A 35 5.32 11.82 -15.61
CA VAL A 35 5.02 10.68 -14.73
C VAL A 35 4.00 11.04 -13.66
N TRP A 36 4.15 12.20 -13.01
CA TRP A 36 3.20 12.69 -12.00
C TRP A 36 1.83 12.96 -12.61
N ALA A 37 1.75 13.63 -13.75
CA ALA A 37 0.50 13.86 -14.45
C ALA A 37 -0.20 12.54 -14.84
N GLY A 38 0.58 11.55 -15.30
CA GLY A 38 0.09 10.20 -15.56
C GLY A 38 -0.46 9.53 -14.30
N TRP A 39 0.26 9.61 -13.19
CA TRP A 39 -0.15 9.08 -11.89
C TRP A 39 -1.44 9.73 -11.37
N GLU A 40 -1.55 11.06 -11.41
CA GLU A 40 -2.75 11.80 -11.01
C GLU A 40 -3.96 11.38 -11.84
N ARG A 41 -3.79 11.22 -13.16
CA ARG A 41 -4.85 10.73 -14.03
C ARG A 41 -5.30 9.31 -13.66
N MET A 42 -4.36 8.41 -13.39
CA MET A 42 -4.69 7.04 -12.98
C MET A 42 -5.37 6.97 -11.62
N THR A 43 -4.90 7.76 -10.64
CA THR A 43 -5.41 7.72 -9.26
C THR A 43 -6.76 8.43 -9.10
N SER A 44 -6.96 9.55 -9.80
CA SER A 44 -8.25 10.26 -9.81
C SER A 44 -9.36 9.45 -10.49
N ALA A 45 -9.04 8.70 -11.54
CA ALA A 45 -9.99 7.85 -12.24
C ALA A 45 -10.28 6.51 -11.53
N ASN A 46 -9.45 6.11 -10.56
CA ASN A 46 -9.60 4.82 -9.89
C ASN A 46 -10.87 4.82 -8.99
N PRO A 47 -11.87 3.96 -9.26
CA PRO A 47 -13.08 3.89 -8.43
C PRO A 47 -12.83 3.14 -7.11
N ALA A 48 -11.68 2.48 -6.94
CA ALA A 48 -11.31 1.80 -5.72
C ALA A 48 -10.39 2.67 -4.86
N LEU A 49 -10.57 2.57 -3.54
CA LEU A 49 -9.59 2.97 -2.55
C LEU A 49 -9.02 1.69 -1.92
N ASN A 50 -7.70 1.51 -2.03
CA ASN A 50 -7.00 0.33 -1.51
C ASN A 50 -6.05 0.77 -0.40
N LEU A 51 -6.07 0.10 0.75
CA LEU A 51 -5.13 0.34 1.85
C LEU A 51 -4.62 -0.97 2.42
N MET A 52 -3.34 -1.00 2.76
CA MET A 52 -2.76 -2.04 3.60
C MET A 52 -2.67 -1.53 5.04
N LEU A 53 -3.21 -2.29 5.98
CA LEU A 53 -3.22 -1.96 7.40
C LEU A 53 -2.37 -2.97 8.17
N VAL A 54 -1.29 -2.50 8.78
CA VAL A 54 -0.48 -3.27 9.72
C VAL A 54 -1.15 -3.26 11.08
N VAL A 55 -1.77 -4.37 11.48
CA VAL A 55 -2.52 -4.44 12.75
C VAL A 55 -1.65 -4.74 13.96
N ASN A 56 -0.50 -5.39 13.75
CA ASN A 56 0.53 -5.63 14.74
C ASN A 56 1.87 -5.98 14.05
N PHE A 57 2.97 -5.93 14.80
CA PHE A 57 4.28 -6.45 14.40
C PHE A 57 4.66 -7.75 15.14
N ASP A 58 3.70 -8.34 15.87
CA ASP A 58 3.93 -9.56 16.64
C ASP A 58 3.60 -10.75 15.76
N CYS A 59 4.38 -11.83 15.87
CA CYS A 59 4.16 -13.03 15.07
C CYS A 59 4.50 -14.24 15.92
N ASN A 60 3.64 -15.27 15.87
CA ASN A 60 3.92 -16.54 16.53
C ASN A 60 5.01 -17.37 15.82
N PHE A 61 5.48 -16.92 14.64
CA PHE A 61 6.55 -17.56 13.86
C PHE A 61 7.81 -16.68 13.71
N ALA A 62 8.96 -17.33 13.53
CA ALA A 62 10.27 -16.71 13.31
C ALA A 62 10.87 -17.08 11.93
N CYS A 63 10.09 -16.89 10.85
CA CYS A 63 10.52 -17.29 9.49
C CYS A 63 11.84 -16.64 9.07
N ARG A 64 12.79 -17.45 8.57
CA ARG A 64 14.13 -17.00 8.14
C ARG A 64 14.10 -15.98 6.99
N TYR A 65 13.05 -16.02 6.17
CA TYR A 65 12.85 -15.12 5.02
C TYR A 65 11.97 -13.90 5.36
N CYS A 66 11.60 -13.69 6.62
CA CYS A 66 10.71 -12.60 6.99
C CYS A 66 11.44 -11.26 6.90
N TYR A 67 10.96 -10.37 6.02
CA TYR A 67 11.56 -9.05 5.81
C TYR A 67 11.39 -8.11 7.01
N GLU A 68 10.44 -8.37 7.91
CA GLU A 68 10.26 -7.56 9.13
C GLU A 68 11.46 -7.69 10.07
N GLY A 69 12.22 -8.79 9.99
CA GLY A 69 13.51 -8.96 10.68
C GLY A 69 13.46 -8.57 12.15
N GLU A 70 14.31 -7.61 12.54
CA GLU A 70 14.40 -7.04 13.90
C GLU A 70 13.25 -6.10 14.26
N GLY A 71 12.45 -5.66 13.28
CA GLY A 71 11.25 -4.84 13.50
C GLY A 71 10.07 -5.61 14.10
N LYS A 72 10.20 -6.94 14.27
CA LYS A 72 9.21 -7.76 14.98
C LYS A 72 9.14 -7.39 16.45
N GLY A 73 7.94 -7.39 17.01
CA GLY A 73 7.75 -7.14 18.43
C GLY A 73 6.30 -7.06 18.84
N LYS A 74 6.05 -6.98 20.15
CA LYS A 74 4.70 -6.88 20.73
C LYS A 74 4.10 -5.47 20.59
N LEU A 75 4.08 -4.97 19.36
CA LEU A 75 3.49 -3.70 19.00
C LEU A 75 2.17 -3.97 18.29
N TYR A 76 1.09 -3.54 18.93
CA TYR A 76 -0.27 -3.74 18.46
C TYR A 76 -0.92 -2.41 18.15
N MET A 77 -1.71 -2.34 17.08
CA MET A 77 -2.53 -1.17 16.79
C MET A 77 -3.53 -0.96 17.95
N SER A 78 -3.44 0.20 18.60
CA SER A 78 -4.37 0.55 19.66
C SER A 78 -5.77 0.82 19.12
N PRO A 79 -6.83 0.66 19.94
CA PRO A 79 -8.19 1.05 19.54
C PRO A 79 -8.29 2.50 19.06
N GLU A 80 -7.55 3.41 19.69
CA GLU A 80 -7.46 4.82 19.28
C GLU A 80 -6.86 4.98 17.87
N THR A 81 -5.78 4.24 17.58
CA THR A 81 -5.17 4.24 16.24
C THR A 81 -6.10 3.62 15.20
N GLY A 82 -6.83 2.57 15.56
CA GLY A 82 -7.89 2.00 14.72
C GLY A 82 -8.98 3.02 14.39
N GLU A 83 -9.42 3.82 15.38
CA GLU A 83 -10.39 4.88 15.14
C GLU A 83 -9.83 6.01 14.25
N LYS A 84 -8.59 6.45 14.49
CA LYS A 84 -7.90 7.41 13.61
C LYS A 84 -7.77 6.89 12.18
N THR A 85 -7.51 5.60 12.01
CA THR A 85 -7.46 4.92 10.71
C THR A 85 -8.82 4.94 10.03
N PHE A 86 -9.89 4.66 10.76
CA PHE A 86 -11.26 4.76 10.24
C PHE A 86 -11.57 6.19 9.76
N GLN A 87 -11.27 7.21 10.56
CA GLN A 87 -11.48 8.62 10.16
C GLN A 87 -10.64 9.01 8.94
N PHE A 88 -9.40 8.52 8.87
CA PHE A 88 -8.55 8.73 7.69
C PHE A 88 -9.17 8.13 6.43
N ILE A 89 -9.67 6.89 6.50
CA ILE A 89 -10.32 6.24 5.36
C ILE A 89 -11.57 7.03 4.94
N LYS A 90 -12.42 7.44 5.90
CA LYS A 90 -13.62 8.25 5.61
C LYS A 90 -13.27 9.55 4.89
N LYS A 91 -12.21 10.25 5.33
CA LYS A 91 -11.77 11.50 4.72
C LYS A 91 -11.30 11.31 3.27
N ASN A 92 -10.69 10.17 2.96
CA ASN A 92 -10.14 9.86 1.63
C ASN A 92 -11.12 9.11 0.71
N PHE A 93 -12.21 8.58 1.25
CA PHE A 93 -13.27 7.93 0.48
C PHE A 93 -14.22 8.97 -0.11
N SER A 94 -13.85 9.54 -1.25
CA SER A 94 -14.65 10.55 -1.96
C SER A 94 -15.89 9.95 -2.65
N LEU A 95 -16.83 10.79 -3.09
CA LEU A 95 -18.05 10.36 -3.81
C LEU A 95 -17.76 9.61 -5.13
N ALA A 96 -16.57 9.81 -5.70
CA ALA A 96 -16.13 9.11 -6.90
C ALA A 96 -15.73 7.65 -6.61
N LYS A 97 -15.45 7.29 -5.36
CA LYS A 97 -15.08 5.93 -4.96
C LYS A 97 -16.33 5.05 -4.84
N LYS A 98 -16.23 3.84 -5.40
CA LYS A 98 -17.29 2.81 -5.44
C LYS A 98 -16.89 1.53 -4.72
N LYS A 99 -15.60 1.40 -4.34
CA LYS A 99 -15.08 0.22 -3.66
C LYS A 99 -14.00 0.60 -2.66
N LEU A 100 -14.05 -0.01 -1.48
CA LEU A 100 -12.98 0.00 -0.49
C LEU A 100 -12.40 -1.41 -0.37
N ILE A 101 -11.09 -1.53 -0.54
CA ILE A 101 -10.33 -2.77 -0.32
C ILE A 101 -9.33 -2.53 0.81
N VAL A 102 -9.37 -3.37 1.84
CA VAL A 102 -8.43 -3.32 2.95
C VAL A 102 -7.63 -4.62 3.02
N ASP A 103 -6.31 -4.52 2.96
CA ASP A 103 -5.41 -5.64 3.16
C ASP A 103 -4.93 -5.63 4.61
N PHE A 104 -5.45 -6.55 5.43
CA PHE A 104 -4.97 -6.72 6.79
C PHE A 104 -3.66 -7.50 6.79
N TYR A 105 -2.61 -6.83 7.25
CA TYR A 105 -1.24 -7.30 7.30
C TYR A 105 -0.66 -7.13 8.71
N GLY A 106 0.53 -7.66 8.95
CA GLY A 106 1.32 -7.50 10.16
C GLY A 106 2.31 -8.66 10.31
N GLY A 107 2.75 -8.89 11.54
CA GLY A 107 3.47 -10.12 11.87
C GLY A 107 2.56 -11.34 11.71
N GLU A 108 1.55 -11.47 12.56
CA GLU A 108 0.41 -12.38 12.36
C GLU A 108 -0.91 -11.65 12.70
N PRO A 109 -1.70 -11.25 11.70
CA PRO A 109 -2.95 -10.51 11.92
C PRO A 109 -3.99 -11.24 12.78
N LEU A 110 -4.01 -12.58 12.77
CA LEU A 110 -4.92 -13.37 13.60
C LEU A 110 -4.57 -13.32 15.10
N LEU A 111 -3.47 -12.67 15.51
CA LEU A 111 -3.25 -12.26 16.89
C LEU A 111 -4.11 -11.03 17.29
N SER A 112 -4.78 -10.38 16.34
CA SER A 112 -5.64 -9.20 16.56
C SER A 112 -7.03 -9.33 15.92
N PRO A 113 -7.74 -10.46 16.08
CA PRO A 113 -8.96 -10.74 15.32
C PRO A 113 -10.11 -9.81 15.67
N GLU A 114 -10.23 -9.40 16.94
CA GLU A 114 -11.31 -8.51 17.38
C GLU A 114 -11.16 -7.10 16.84
N LEU A 115 -9.92 -6.60 16.70
CA LEU A 115 -9.65 -5.32 16.04
C LEU A 115 -10.04 -5.39 14.56
N ILE A 116 -9.64 -6.45 13.85
CA ILE A 116 -9.99 -6.67 12.43
C ILE A 116 -11.50 -6.71 12.25
N LYS A 117 -12.22 -7.48 13.08
CA LYS A 117 -13.68 -7.57 13.04
C LYS A 117 -14.35 -6.22 13.31
N SER A 118 -13.87 -5.49 14.31
CA SER A 118 -14.41 -4.17 14.69
C SER A 118 -14.25 -3.15 13.55
N LEU A 119 -13.04 -3.03 12.99
CA LEU A 119 -12.76 -2.15 11.85
C LEU A 119 -13.55 -2.57 10.61
N SER A 120 -13.60 -3.86 10.31
CA SER A 120 -14.32 -4.38 9.14
C SER A 120 -15.82 -4.08 9.20
N ARG A 121 -16.45 -4.20 10.37
CA ARG A 121 -17.86 -3.80 10.56
C ARG A 121 -18.06 -2.31 10.29
N LYS A 122 -17.29 -1.45 10.96
CA LYS A 122 -17.37 0.01 10.79
C LYS A 122 -17.18 0.44 9.34
N LEU A 123 -16.19 -0.14 8.65
CA LEU A 123 -15.89 0.18 7.26
C LEU A 123 -16.96 -0.33 6.30
N LYS A 124 -17.47 -1.55 6.51
CA LYS A 124 -18.57 -2.11 5.74
C LYS A 124 -19.79 -1.22 5.83
N ASP A 125 -20.24 -0.89 7.04
CA ASP A 125 -21.43 -0.08 7.27
C ASP A 125 -21.29 1.31 6.59
N PHE A 126 -20.16 1.97 6.82
CA PHE A 126 -19.84 3.25 6.17
C PHE A 126 -19.87 3.18 4.63
N THR A 127 -19.29 2.14 4.02
CA THR A 127 -19.27 2.02 2.56
C THR A 127 -20.65 1.72 1.98
N TYR A 128 -21.46 0.93 2.67
CA TYR A 128 -22.80 0.56 2.23
C TYR A 128 -23.74 1.77 2.28
N GLU A 129 -23.64 2.61 3.32
CA GLU A 129 -24.34 3.90 3.40
C GLU A 129 -24.00 4.84 2.23
N LYS A 130 -22.82 4.68 1.62
CA LYS A 130 -22.36 5.44 0.44
C LYS A 130 -22.72 4.78 -0.89
N GLY A 131 -23.47 3.67 -0.88
CA GLY A 131 -23.77 2.89 -2.09
C GLY A 131 -22.52 2.27 -2.73
N ALA A 132 -21.51 1.96 -1.92
CA ALA A 132 -20.25 1.38 -2.34
C ALA A 132 -20.06 -0.02 -1.75
N SER A 133 -19.05 -0.74 -2.24
CA SER A 133 -18.70 -2.08 -1.76
C SER A 133 -17.47 -2.06 -0.83
N PHE A 134 -17.46 -2.99 0.12
CA PHE A 134 -16.32 -3.27 0.98
C PHE A 134 -15.88 -4.71 0.81
N SER A 135 -14.58 -4.91 0.69
CA SER A 135 -13.91 -6.20 0.75
C SER A 135 -12.60 -6.07 1.51
N PHE A 136 -12.14 -7.15 2.11
CA PHE A 136 -10.80 -7.17 2.70
C PHE A 136 -10.06 -8.44 2.27
N ASN A 137 -8.74 -8.33 2.24
CA ASN A 137 -7.84 -9.47 2.19
C ASN A 137 -7.18 -9.63 3.56
N LEU A 138 -6.84 -10.86 3.91
CA LEU A 138 -6.13 -11.19 5.14
C LEU A 138 -4.86 -11.94 4.77
N ILE A 139 -3.71 -11.38 5.17
CA ILE A 139 -2.41 -12.02 4.98
C ILE A 139 -2.03 -12.70 6.29
N THR A 140 -2.17 -14.02 6.36
CA THR A 140 -1.98 -14.81 7.58
C THR A 140 -1.17 -16.08 7.27
N ASN A 141 -0.41 -16.56 8.26
CA ASN A 141 0.24 -17.86 8.21
C ASN A 141 -0.76 -19.04 8.41
N GLY A 142 -2.01 -18.75 8.77
CA GLY A 142 -3.10 -19.72 8.92
C GLY A 142 -3.02 -20.62 10.17
N SER A 143 -2.00 -20.47 11.02
CA SER A 143 -1.80 -21.33 12.20
C SER A 143 -2.85 -21.13 13.31
N LEU A 144 -3.59 -20.01 13.27
CA LEU A 144 -4.59 -19.65 14.26
C LEU A 144 -6.04 -19.85 13.77
N PHE A 145 -6.24 -20.55 12.66
CA PHE A 145 -7.60 -20.90 12.25
C PHE A 145 -8.23 -21.92 13.20
N THR A 146 -9.41 -21.59 13.68
CA THR A 146 -10.25 -22.46 14.51
C THR A 146 -11.46 -22.92 13.70
N ARG A 147 -11.98 -24.13 14.01
CA ARG A 147 -13.21 -24.66 13.43
C ARG A 147 -14.45 -24.02 14.03
#